data_AF-A0A0U4HFX4-F1
#
_entry.id   AF-A0A0U4HFX4-F1
#
_cell.length_a   1.000
_cell.length_b   1.000
_cell.length_c   1.000
_cell.angle_alpha   90.00
_cell.angle_beta   90.00
_cell.angle_gamma   90.00
#
_symmetry.space_group_name_H-M   'P 1'
#
loop_
_entity.id
_entity.type
_entity.pdbx_description
1 polymer ?
#
loop_
_entity_poly.entity_id
_entity_poly.type
_entity_poly.pdbx_seq_one_letter_code
_entity_poly.pdbx_strand_id
1 'polypeptide(L)' 'MPMTQSSSTHQPITLHPTLVRRCRATALLGEALIRYQVSNALGDRIHLLALASMANTLGALTDQDASVINQTLDRTGGAH' A
#
# COMPACT_ATOMS: atom_id res chain seq x y z
N MET A 1 -1.78 -28.06 -46.45
CA MET A 1 -1.74 -27.88 -44.99
C MET A 1 -1.22 -26.47 -44.71
N PRO A 2 -2.04 -25.47 -44.36
CA PRO A 2 -1.52 -24.16 -44.00
C PRO A 2 -1.20 -24.11 -42.51
N MET A 3 0.05 -23.77 -42.17
CA MET A 3 0.48 -23.40 -40.83
C MET A 3 -0.16 -22.06 -40.45
N THR A 4 -1.09 -22.06 -39.51
CA THR A 4 -1.57 -20.83 -38.88
C THR A 4 -0.50 -20.31 -37.95
N GLN A 5 0.21 -19.29 -38.42
CA GLN A 5 1.18 -18.50 -37.68
C GLN A 5 0.44 -17.80 -36.52
N SER A 6 0.62 -18.30 -35.29
CA SER A 6 0.11 -17.63 -34.08
C SER A 6 0.86 -16.31 -33.89
N SER A 7 0.25 -15.22 -34.29
CA SER A 7 0.67 -13.88 -33.88
C SER A 7 0.50 -13.76 -32.37
N SER A 8 1.60 -13.89 -31.63
CA SER A 8 1.66 -13.49 -30.23
C SER A 8 1.53 -11.97 -30.16
N THR A 9 0.31 -11.49 -29.93
CA THR A 9 0.05 -10.08 -29.64
C THR A 9 0.70 -9.74 -28.29
N HIS A 10 1.92 -9.19 -28.33
CA HIS A 10 2.53 -8.45 -27.22
C HIS A 10 1.67 -7.22 -26.92
N GLN A 11 0.56 -7.40 -26.21
CA GLN A 11 -0.12 -6.27 -25.58
C GLN A 11 0.77 -5.82 -24.42
N PRO A 12 1.24 -4.56 -24.41
CA PRO A 12 1.95 -4.04 -23.25
C PRO A 12 0.99 -4.10 -22.06
N ILE A 13 1.42 -4.74 -20.97
CA ILE A 13 0.68 -4.77 -19.71
C ILE A 13 0.59 -3.33 -19.21
N THR A 14 -0.48 -2.64 -19.58
CA THR A 14 -0.78 -1.31 -19.09
C THR A 14 -1.44 -1.50 -17.74
N LEU A 15 -0.63 -1.43 -16.68
CA LEU A 15 -1.13 -1.51 -15.32
C LEU A 15 -2.18 -0.42 -15.13
N HIS A 16 -3.37 -0.82 -14.71
CA HIS A 16 -4.47 0.12 -14.50
C HIS A 16 -4.00 1.20 -13.50
N PRO A 17 -4.26 2.50 -13.76
CA PRO A 17 -3.72 3.60 -12.94
C PRO A 17 -4.13 3.51 -11.46
N THR A 18 -5.25 2.85 -11.16
CA THR A 18 -5.65 2.57 -9.77
C THR A 18 -4.73 1.56 -9.10
N LEU A 19 -4.24 0.54 -9.82
CA LEU A 19 -3.30 -0.44 -9.30
C LEU A 19 -1.96 0.23 -8.97
N VAL A 20 -1.45 1.06 -9.87
CA VAL A 20 -0.20 1.82 -9.65
C VAL A 20 -0.32 2.73 -8.42
N ARG A 21 -1.48 3.38 -8.24
CA ARG A 21 -1.77 4.20 -7.06
C ARG A 21 -1.79 3.38 -5.77
N ARG A 22 -2.47 2.23 -5.77
CA ARG A 22 -2.52 1.31 -4.62
C ARG A 22 -1.12 0.81 -4.27
N CYS A 23 -0.36 0.30 -5.23
CA CYS A 23 1.00 -0.18 -4.97
C CYS A 23 1.90 0.91 -4.38
N ARG A 24 1.82 2.15 -4.87
CA ARG A 24 2.55 3.28 -4.27
C ARG A 24 2.08 3.59 -2.85
N ALA A 25 0.78 3.63 -2.61
CA ALA A 25 0.23 3.87 -1.28
C ALA A 25 0.69 2.79 -0.28
N THR A 26 0.61 1.51 -0.67
CA THR A 26 1.07 0.38 0.15
C THR A 26 2.57 0.46 0.44
N ALA A 27 3.39 0.83 -0.56
CA ALA A 27 4.84 0.98 -0.36
C ALA A 27 5.17 2.10 0.64
N LEU A 28 4.53 3.28 0.50
CA LEU A 28 4.72 4.41 1.41
C LEU A 28 4.25 4.09 2.84
N LEU A 29 3.11 3.40 2.95
CA LEU A 29 2.59 2.97 4.24
C LEU A 29 3.48 1.91 4.89
N GLY A 30 3.98 0.96 4.12
CA GLY A 30 4.94 -0.04 4.59
C GLY A 30 6.21 0.59 5.14
N GLU A 31 6.77 1.57 4.43
CA GLU A 31 7.95 2.32 4.91
C GLU A 31 7.66 3.04 6.23
N ALA A 32 6.54 3.76 6.32
CA ALA A 32 6.14 4.47 7.53
C ALA A 32 5.88 3.53 8.70
N LEU A 33 5.26 2.37 8.45
CA LEU A 33 5.04 1.31 9.44
C LEU A 33 6.35 0.76 9.98
N ILE A 34 7.30 0.41 9.11
CA ILE A 34 8.61 -0.09 9.54
C ILE A 34 9.34 0.96 10.35
N ARG A 35 9.35 2.22 9.89
CA ARG A 35 9.99 3.33 10.61
C ARG A 35 9.39 3.52 11.99
N TYR A 36 8.07 3.54 12.10
CA TYR A 36 7.39 3.63 13.40
C TYR A 36 7.72 2.44 14.31
N GLN A 37 7.77 1.22 13.79
CA GLN A 37 8.13 0.04 14.59
C GLN A 37 9.59 0.08 15.10
N VAL A 38 10.51 0.61 14.30
CA VAL A 38 11.93 0.72 14.67
C VAL A 38 12.15 1.87 15.66
N SER A 39 11.58 3.04 15.38
CA SER A 39 11.83 4.26 16.17
C SER A 39 10.94 4.39 17.40
N ASN A 40 9.73 3.81 17.40
CA ASN A 40 8.69 3.99 18.42
C ASN A 40 8.39 5.46 18.76
N ALA A 41 8.72 6.39 17.87
CA ALA A 41 8.55 7.81 18.11
C ALA A 41 7.10 8.23 17.84
N LEU A 42 6.59 9.14 18.68
CA LEU A 42 5.29 9.77 18.48
C LEU A 42 5.17 10.48 17.13
N GLY A 43 6.26 11.08 16.64
CA GLY A 43 6.31 11.74 15.33
C GLY A 43 6.05 10.77 14.17
N ASP A 44 6.63 9.58 14.22
CA ASP A 44 6.43 8.55 13.19
C ASP A 44 5.01 7.97 13.23
N ARG A 45 4.41 7.87 14.43
CA ARG A 45 3.00 7.49 14.59
C ARG A 45 2.07 8.49 13.90
N ILE A 46 2.30 9.78 14.10
CA ILE A 46 1.51 10.86 13.47
C ILE A 46 1.70 10.82 11.95
N HIS A 47 2.93 10.62 11.48
CA HIS A 47 3.23 10.53 10.04
C HIS A 47 2.50 9.36 9.37
N LEU A 48 2.50 8.20 10.03
CA LEU A 48 1.79 7.00 9.58
C LEU A 48 0.28 7.21 9.54
N LEU A 49 -0.30 7.82 10.58
CA LEU A 49 -1.72 8.18 10.62
C LEU A 49 -2.11 9.14 9.48
N ALA A 50 -1.28 10.15 9.22
CA ALA A 50 -1.51 11.10 8.14
C ALA A 50 -1.46 10.41 6.76
N LEU A 51 -0.47 9.55 6.53
CA LEU A 51 -0.36 8.76 5.30
C LEU A 51 -1.54 7.80 5.11
N ALA A 52 -1.96 7.11 6.17
CA ALA A 52 -3.09 6.19 6.13
C ALA A 52 -4.40 6.92 5.82
N SER A 53 -4.62 8.08 6.44
CA SER A 53 -5.78 8.93 6.17
C SER A 53 -5.78 9.41 4.72
N MET A 54 -4.67 9.96 4.23
CA MET A 54 -4.55 10.42 2.84
C MET A 54 -4.81 9.28 1.85
N ALA A 55 -4.17 8.14 2.06
CA ALA A 55 -4.31 7.02 1.14
C ALA A 55 -5.73 6.39 1.18
N ASN A 56 -6.43 6.45 2.32
CA ASN A 56 -7.85 6.10 2.42
C ASN A 56 -8.73 7.07 1.63
N THR A 57 -8.54 8.39 1.79
CA THR A 57 -9.31 9.40 1.03
C THR A 57 -9.11 9.29 -0.48
N LEU A 58 -7.94 8.84 -0.93
CA LEU A 58 -7.61 8.64 -2.34
C LEU A 58 -8.13 7.31 -2.92
N GLY A 59 -8.84 6.50 -2.13
CA GLY A 59 -9.34 5.18 -2.50
C GLY A 59 -8.20 4.19 -2.80
N ALA A 60 -7.03 4.43 -2.22
CA ALA A 60 -5.81 3.65 -2.46
C ALA A 60 -5.63 2.53 -1.42
N LEU A 61 -6.42 2.52 -0.34
CA LEU A 61 -6.49 1.42 0.62
C LEU A 61 -7.75 0.61 0.41
N THR A 62 -7.62 -0.69 0.59
CA THR A 62 -8.76 -1.57 0.86
C THR A 62 -9.09 -1.52 2.35
N ASP A 63 -10.30 -1.95 2.72
CA ASP A 63 -10.72 -2.06 4.12
C ASP A 63 -9.77 -2.96 4.94
N GLN A 64 -9.16 -3.94 4.28
CA GLN A 64 -8.18 -4.83 4.88
C GLN A 64 -6.87 -4.11 5.21
N ASP A 65 -6.38 -3.24 4.31
CA ASP A 65 -5.18 -2.44 4.56
C ASP A 65 -5.39 -1.48 5.75
N ALA A 66 -6.57 -0.84 5.82
CA ALA A 66 -6.94 0.05 6.91
C ALA A 66 -7.01 -0.70 8.25
N SER A 67 -7.55 -1.93 8.26
CA SER A 67 -7.62 -2.78 9.44
C SER A 67 -6.22 -3.14 9.97
N VAL A 68 -5.29 -3.51 9.08
CA VAL A 68 -3.90 -3.84 9.45
C VAL A 68 -3.18 -2.63 10.07
N ILE A 69 -3.38 -1.43 9.52
CA ILE A 69 -2.80 -0.20 10.06
C ILE A 69 -3.35 0.10 11.45
N ASN A 70 -4.67 0.02 11.64
CA ASN A 70 -5.30 0.26 12.93
C ASN A 70 -4.83 -0.75 13.98
N GLN A 71 -4.74 -2.04 13.64
CA GLN A 71 -4.19 -3.06 14.54
C GLN A 71 -2.72 -2.81 14.89
N THR A 72 -1.91 -2.33 13.93
CA THR A 72 -0.51 -2.04 14.18
C THR A 72 -0.36 -0.84 15.12
N LEU A 73 -1.15 0.22 14.90
CA LEU A 73 -1.16 1.41 15.76
C LEU A 73 -1.64 1.12 17.19
N ASP A 74 -2.57 0.17 17.36
CA ASP A 74 -3.10 -0.25 18.66
C ASP A 74 -2.09 -1.13 19.42
N ARG A 75 -1.47 -2.10 18.71
CA ARG A 75 -0.45 -2.99 19.28
C ARG A 75 0.79 -2.23 19.76
N THR A 76 1.27 -1.27 18.98
CA THR A 76 2.47 -0.50 19.34
C THR A 76 2.15 0.63 20.33
N GLY A 77 0.88 1.04 20.45
CA GLY A 77 0.42 1.94 21.50
C GLY A 77 0.33 1.32 22.90
N GLY A 78 0.39 -0.01 22.99
CA GLY A 78 0.33 -0.78 24.24
C GLY A 78 1.67 -1.31 24.75
N ALA A 79 2.81 -0.98 24.12
CA ALA A 79 4.13 -1.38 24.60
C ALA A 79 4.59 -0.45 25.73
N HIS A 80 4.05 -0.71 26.93
CA HIS A 80 4.63 -0.29 28.21
C HIS A 80 5.50 -1.40 28.78
#